data_AF-A0A966L0B5-F1
#
_entry.id   AF-A0A966L0B5-F1
#
_cell.length_a   1.000
_cell.length_b   1.000
_cell.length_c   1.000
_cell.angle_alpha   90.00
_cell.angle_beta   90.00
_cell.angle_gamma   90.00
#
_symmetry.space_group_name_H-M   'P 1'
#
loop_
_entity.id
_entity.type
_entity.pdbx_description
1 polymer ?
#
loop_
_entity_poly.entity_id
_entity_poly.type
_entity_poly.pdbx_seq_one_letter_code
_entity_poly.pdbx_strand_id
1 'polypeptide(L)'
;KKSLVAVFKFAVSKYVDEIIDDFTILKNRIVKAEFADFSIRFSNYLLNNLKLNETLSSIDIEKYLKNKRIPIDTKSLHGNYPRIRIEKILQDNNYKNIDPLLKKYRIKTLESDLSKQINVSNLNGCKVFCTEKYVKEIIKINNGKLKKFDLVIFNELKPKYLFEMNFYTTEGTKVGINEGEYRDLNNYIKENFSNYKFYWITDGNYWLTSQGKNRFLNLINYFETILNINLFAEQIEYFK
;
A
#
# COMPACT_ATOMS: atom_id res chain seq x y z
N LYS A 1 20.60 36.99 29.25
CA LYS A 1 21.53 36.23 28.36
C LYS A 1 21.18 34.73 28.27
N LYS A 2 21.10 33.97 29.36
CA LYS A 2 20.72 32.53 29.31
C LYS A 2 19.32 32.28 28.70
N SER A 3 18.34 33.10 29.06
CA SER A 3 16.97 33.05 28.50
C SER A 3 16.93 33.30 26.99
N LEU A 4 17.65 34.30 26.50
CA LEU A 4 17.80 34.61 25.07
C LEU A 4 18.43 33.44 24.28
N VAL A 5 19.44 32.78 24.85
CA VAL A 5 20.06 31.60 24.23
C VAL A 5 19.09 30.42 24.17
N ALA A 6 18.26 30.22 25.20
CA ALA A 6 17.23 29.19 25.21
C ALA A 6 16.14 29.45 24.16
N VAL A 7 15.67 30.70 24.08
CA VAL A 7 14.68 31.14 23.07
C VAL A 7 15.24 30.97 21.65
N PHE A 8 16.50 31.34 21.43
CA PHE A 8 17.16 31.15 20.13
C PHE A 8 17.24 29.67 19.74
N LYS A 9 17.69 28.79 20.65
CA LYS A 9 17.76 27.35 20.39
C LYS A 9 16.38 26.75 20.08
N PHE A 10 15.36 27.15 20.84
CA PHE A 10 13.99 26.68 20.62
C PHE A 10 13.42 27.16 19.27
N ALA A 11 13.65 28.43 18.92
CA ALA A 11 13.22 28.99 17.65
C ALA A 11 13.92 28.33 16.45
N VAL A 12 15.22 28.03 16.57
CA VAL A 12 15.97 27.28 15.54
C VAL A 12 15.42 25.86 15.39
N SER A 13 15.18 25.14 16.49
CA SER A 13 14.61 23.79 16.44
C SER A 13 13.25 23.79 15.75
N LYS A 14 12.35 24.68 16.18
CA LYS A 14 11.01 24.78 15.60
C LYS A 14 11.05 25.15 14.11
N TYR A 15 11.96 26.04 13.73
CA TYR A 15 12.15 26.42 12.33
C TYR A 15 12.70 25.26 11.48
N VAL A 16 13.58 24.43 12.05
CA VAL A 16 14.04 23.20 11.38
C VAL A 16 12.89 22.22 11.19
N ASP A 17 12.03 22.04 12.19
CA ASP A 17 10.85 21.17 12.10
C ASP A 17 9.90 21.67 10.99
N GLU A 18 9.63 22.98 10.93
CA GLU A 18 8.83 23.60 9.87
C GLU A 18 9.44 23.41 8.46
N ILE A 19 10.77 23.43 8.34
CA ILE A 19 11.48 23.17 7.08
C ILE A 19 11.38 21.70 6.66
N ILE A 20 11.41 20.77 7.62
CA ILE A 20 11.28 19.34 7.33
C ILE A 20 9.92 19.06 6.68
N ASP A 21 8.87 19.74 7.14
CA ASP A 21 7.51 19.61 6.62
C ASP A 21 7.32 20.35 5.27
N ASP A 22 7.93 21.53 5.10
CA ASP A 22 7.92 22.27 3.83
C ASP A 22 9.29 22.90 3.50
N PHE A 23 10.05 22.22 2.64
CA PHE A 23 11.38 22.65 2.23
C PHE A 23 11.39 23.97 1.44
N THR A 24 10.24 24.40 0.91
CA THR A 24 10.10 25.66 0.18
C THR A 24 10.33 26.87 1.10
N ILE A 25 10.04 26.72 2.39
CA ILE A 25 10.31 27.73 3.43
C ILE A 25 11.81 28.03 3.53
N LEU A 26 12.65 27.00 3.54
CA LEU A 26 14.10 27.16 3.57
C LEU A 26 14.60 27.78 2.27
N LYS A 27 14.12 27.28 1.11
CA LYS A 27 14.51 27.78 -0.21
C LYS A 27 14.23 29.28 -0.35
N ASN A 28 13.02 29.72 0.02
CA ASN A 28 12.62 31.12 -0.05
C ASN A 28 13.46 32.01 0.87
N ARG A 29 13.93 31.49 2.01
CA ARG A 29 14.74 32.25 2.95
C ARG A 29 16.21 32.35 2.54
N ILE A 30 16.78 31.29 1.96
CA ILE A 30 18.15 31.29 1.44
C ILE A 30 18.30 32.27 0.27
N VAL A 31 17.27 32.37 -0.58
CA VAL A 31 17.30 33.19 -1.80
C VAL A 31 17.03 34.69 -1.52
N LYS A 32 16.49 35.05 -0.34
CA LYS A 32 16.28 36.45 0.03
C LYS A 32 17.59 37.14 0.37
N ALA A 33 18.03 38.06 -0.51
CA ALA A 33 19.25 38.85 -0.36
C ALA A 33 19.31 39.67 0.94
N GLU A 34 18.14 40.04 1.50
CA GLU A 34 17.99 40.76 2.77
C GLU A 34 18.53 39.99 3.99
N PHE A 35 18.73 38.67 3.87
CA PHE A 35 19.19 37.80 4.96
C PHE A 35 20.53 37.11 4.67
N ALA A 36 21.44 37.76 3.94
CA ALA A 36 22.77 37.21 3.61
C ALA A 36 23.52 36.64 4.84
N ASP A 37 23.41 37.32 5.97
CA ASP A 37 24.00 36.94 7.26
C ASP A 37 23.36 35.66 7.86
N PHE A 38 22.08 35.38 7.58
CA PHE A 38 21.48 34.09 7.92
C PHE A 38 22.07 32.97 7.08
N SER A 39 22.17 33.14 5.76
CA SER A 39 22.74 32.13 4.86
C SER A 39 24.18 31.77 5.24
N ILE A 40 24.98 32.77 5.62
CA ILE A 40 26.36 32.56 6.11
C ILE A 40 26.36 31.83 7.45
N ARG A 41 25.59 32.28 8.45
CA ARG A 41 25.54 31.63 9.76
C ARG A 41 25.00 30.21 9.70
N PHE A 42 23.99 29.97 8.88
CA PHE A 42 23.40 28.65 8.71
C PHE A 42 24.40 27.69 8.05
N SER A 43 25.09 28.14 7.00
CA SER A 43 26.18 27.38 6.40
C SER A 43 27.28 27.05 7.42
N ASN A 44 27.71 28.03 8.22
CA ASN A 44 28.68 27.82 9.29
C ASN A 44 28.18 26.85 10.36
N TYR A 45 26.90 26.90 10.73
CA TYR A 45 26.32 25.98 11.71
C TYR A 45 26.29 24.54 11.17
N LEU A 46 25.90 24.34 9.91
CA LEU A 46 25.94 23.03 9.28
C LEU A 46 27.38 22.49 9.20
N LEU A 47 28.31 23.29 8.71
CA LEU A 47 29.70 22.87 8.50
C LEU A 47 30.43 22.63 9.83
N ASN A 48 30.34 23.56 10.78
CA ASN A 48 31.18 23.58 11.96
C ASN A 48 30.52 22.93 13.18
N ASN A 49 29.21 23.16 13.39
CA ASN A 49 28.51 22.65 14.57
C ASN A 49 27.90 21.27 14.34
N LEU A 50 27.29 21.04 13.17
CA LEU A 50 26.75 19.72 12.81
C LEU A 50 27.78 18.84 12.08
N LYS A 51 29.02 19.32 11.91
CA LYS A 51 30.12 18.57 11.28
C LYS A 51 29.69 17.95 9.95
N LEU A 52 28.99 18.72 9.12
CA LEU A 52 28.37 18.24 7.89
C LEU A 52 29.40 17.55 6.97
N ASN A 53 30.61 18.09 6.85
CA ASN A 53 31.66 17.49 6.01
C ASN A 53 32.11 16.12 6.53
N GLU A 54 32.25 15.97 7.86
CA GLU A 54 32.58 14.67 8.47
C GLU A 54 31.43 13.68 8.24
N THR A 55 30.19 14.12 8.45
CA THR A 55 28.98 13.32 8.21
C THR A 55 28.90 12.84 6.76
N LEU A 56 29.07 13.74 5.79
CA LEU A 56 29.09 13.40 4.36
C LEU A 56 30.25 12.45 4.00
N SER A 57 31.43 12.63 4.60
CA SER A 57 32.57 11.74 4.38
C SER A 57 32.38 10.34 4.95
N SER A 58 31.56 10.21 6.02
CA SER A 58 31.22 8.92 6.61
C SER A 58 30.12 8.16 5.86
N ILE A 59 29.44 8.83 4.93
CA ILE A 59 28.46 8.19 4.06
C ILE A 59 29.23 7.60 2.88
N ASP A 60 29.24 6.27 2.79
CA ASP A 60 29.62 5.58 1.56
C ASP A 60 28.61 5.95 0.48
N ILE A 61 29.01 6.83 -0.43
CA ILE A 61 28.13 7.40 -1.46
C ILE A 61 27.64 6.30 -2.40
N GLU A 62 28.46 5.30 -2.75
CA GLU A 62 28.04 4.20 -3.62
C GLU A 62 26.99 3.33 -2.93
N LYS A 63 27.23 2.95 -1.67
CA LYS A 63 26.26 2.19 -0.88
C LYS A 63 25.00 3.00 -0.59
N TYR A 64 25.13 4.29 -0.33
CA TYR A 64 24.00 5.19 -0.14
C TYR A 64 23.17 5.31 -1.41
N LEU A 65 23.79 5.55 -2.58
CA LEU A 65 23.09 5.64 -3.87
C LEU A 65 22.45 4.31 -4.28
N LYS A 66 23.11 3.18 -4.00
CA LYS A 66 22.56 1.83 -4.22
C LYS A 66 21.30 1.58 -3.38
N ASN A 67 21.21 2.19 -2.20
CA ASN A 67 20.06 2.08 -1.29
C ASN A 67 19.08 3.27 -1.40
N LYS A 68 19.46 4.35 -2.08
CA LYS A 68 18.66 5.56 -2.25
C LYS A 68 17.59 5.28 -3.30
N ARG A 69 16.48 4.68 -2.85
CA ARG A 69 15.24 4.42 -3.60
C ARG A 69 15.52 4.17 -5.08
N ILE A 70 16.07 3.00 -5.37
CA ILE A 70 15.97 2.41 -6.70
C ILE A 70 14.50 2.55 -7.12
N PRO A 71 14.17 3.17 -8.26
CA PRO A 71 12.81 3.23 -8.74
C PRO A 71 12.33 1.79 -8.80
N ILE A 72 11.36 1.47 -7.94
CA ILE A 72 10.97 0.08 -7.80
C ILE A 72 10.36 -0.32 -9.13
N ASP A 73 10.89 -1.38 -9.70
CA ASP A 73 10.44 -1.91 -10.97
C ASP A 73 9.06 -2.53 -10.76
N THR A 74 8.04 -1.68 -10.80
CA THR A 74 6.64 -2.01 -10.48
C THR A 74 6.05 -3.04 -11.43
N LYS A 75 6.71 -3.34 -12.55
CA LYS A 75 6.22 -4.24 -13.60
C LYS A 75 7.10 -5.48 -13.83
N SER A 76 8.30 -5.56 -13.27
CA SER A 76 9.10 -6.79 -13.33
C SER A 76 8.86 -7.72 -12.14
N LEU A 77 9.65 -8.79 -12.05
CA LEU A 77 9.52 -9.85 -11.04
C LEU A 77 9.53 -9.32 -9.60
N HIS A 78 10.27 -8.23 -9.33
CA HIS A 78 10.35 -7.60 -8.01
C HIS A 78 9.09 -6.81 -7.65
N GLY A 79 8.50 -6.06 -8.59
CA GLY A 79 7.23 -5.37 -8.37
C GLY A 79 6.08 -6.33 -8.12
N ASN A 80 6.01 -7.41 -8.89
CA ASN A 80 4.97 -8.45 -8.74
C ASN A 80 5.26 -9.47 -7.63
N TYR A 81 6.40 -9.39 -6.94
CA TYR A 81 6.80 -10.37 -5.93
C TYR A 81 5.73 -10.62 -4.86
N PRO A 82 5.07 -9.59 -4.30
CA PRO A 82 4.01 -9.80 -3.32
C PRO A 82 2.83 -10.62 -3.86
N ARG A 83 2.39 -10.32 -5.09
CA ARG A 83 1.31 -11.05 -5.76
C ARG A 83 1.72 -12.50 -6.02
N ILE A 84 2.91 -12.72 -6.58
CA ILE A 84 3.47 -14.06 -6.81
C ILE A 84 3.51 -14.86 -5.49
N ARG A 85 3.89 -14.20 -4.38
CA ARG A 85 3.95 -14.83 -3.07
C ARG A 85 2.56 -15.22 -2.56
N ILE A 86 1.55 -14.37 -2.72
CA ILE A 86 0.16 -14.68 -2.37
C ILE A 86 -0.38 -15.85 -3.20
N GLU A 87 -0.15 -15.86 -4.52
CA GLU A 87 -0.53 -16.98 -5.38
C GLU A 87 0.16 -18.28 -4.98
N LYS A 88 1.44 -18.21 -4.62
CA LYS A 88 2.19 -19.38 -4.15
C LYS A 88 1.65 -19.90 -2.81
N ILE A 89 1.32 -19.02 -1.86
CA ILE A 89 0.69 -19.41 -0.59
C ILE A 89 -0.62 -20.17 -0.86
N LEU A 90 -1.45 -19.67 -1.77
CA LEU A 90 -2.70 -20.32 -2.15
C LEU A 90 -2.44 -21.72 -2.76
N GLN A 91 -1.52 -21.81 -3.71
CA GLN A 91 -1.17 -23.08 -4.37
C GLN A 91 -0.60 -24.11 -3.39
N ASP A 92 0.32 -23.68 -2.52
CA ASP A 92 0.92 -24.52 -1.48
C ASP A 92 -0.14 -25.00 -0.46
N ASN A 93 -1.31 -24.34 -0.38
CA ASN A 93 -2.47 -24.73 0.43
C ASN A 93 -3.62 -25.37 -0.39
N ASN A 94 -3.29 -26.00 -1.53
CA ASN A 94 -4.19 -26.74 -2.41
C ASN A 94 -5.28 -25.92 -3.10
N TYR A 95 -5.14 -24.59 -3.19
CA TYR A 95 -6.02 -23.79 -4.03
C TYR A 95 -5.56 -23.86 -5.49
N LYS A 96 -6.48 -24.16 -6.41
CA LYS A 96 -6.21 -24.19 -7.85
C LYS A 96 -6.43 -22.81 -8.46
N ASN A 97 -5.45 -22.30 -9.19
CA ASN A 97 -5.60 -21.10 -10.00
C ASN A 97 -6.44 -21.43 -11.26
N ILE A 98 -7.62 -20.81 -11.39
CA ILE A 98 -8.52 -21.03 -12.54
C ILE A 98 -8.37 -19.99 -13.65
N ASP A 99 -7.43 -19.05 -13.56
CA ASP A 99 -7.17 -18.07 -14.62
C ASP A 99 -6.95 -18.67 -16.02
N PRO A 100 -6.21 -19.79 -16.19
CA PRO A 100 -6.08 -20.44 -17.50
C PRO A 100 -7.43 -20.88 -18.07
N LEU A 101 -8.32 -21.39 -17.21
CA LEU A 101 -9.66 -21.83 -17.59
C LEU A 101 -10.53 -20.63 -17.98
N LEU A 102 -10.56 -19.58 -17.16
CA LEU A 102 -11.30 -18.35 -17.44
C LEU A 102 -10.81 -17.69 -18.74
N LYS A 103 -9.50 -17.69 -18.99
CA LYS A 103 -8.90 -17.18 -20.23
C LYS A 103 -9.34 -17.98 -21.46
N LYS A 104 -9.42 -19.31 -21.36
CA LYS A 104 -9.93 -20.18 -22.43
C LYS A 104 -11.36 -19.81 -22.84
N TYR A 105 -12.22 -19.53 -21.87
CA TYR A 105 -13.62 -19.12 -22.11
C TYR A 105 -13.81 -17.59 -22.26
N ARG A 106 -12.70 -16.82 -22.27
CA ARG A 106 -12.70 -15.34 -22.38
C ARG A 106 -13.54 -14.64 -21.30
N ILE A 107 -13.61 -15.22 -20.11
CA ILE A 107 -14.36 -14.68 -18.98
C ILE A 107 -13.57 -13.57 -18.31
N LYS A 108 -14.11 -12.35 -18.36
CA LYS A 108 -13.57 -11.15 -17.69
C LYS A 108 -14.37 -10.77 -16.45
N THR A 109 -15.67 -11.05 -16.46
CA THR A 109 -16.61 -10.74 -15.37
C THR A 109 -17.20 -12.05 -14.85
N LEU A 110 -17.07 -12.28 -13.55
CA LEU A 110 -17.57 -13.44 -12.84
C LEU A 110 -19.06 -13.26 -12.54
N GLU A 111 -19.86 -14.27 -12.84
CA GLU A 111 -21.23 -14.40 -12.35
C GLU A 111 -21.25 -14.78 -10.86
N SER A 112 -22.43 -14.72 -10.23
CA SER A 112 -22.63 -15.15 -8.83
C SER A 112 -22.31 -16.62 -8.58
N ASP A 113 -22.26 -17.42 -9.64
CA ASP A 113 -21.86 -18.82 -9.61
C ASP A 113 -21.11 -19.15 -10.91
N LEU A 114 -19.92 -19.72 -10.77
CA LEU A 114 -19.05 -20.03 -11.91
C LEU A 114 -19.66 -21.10 -12.84
N SER A 115 -20.51 -21.97 -12.31
CA SER A 115 -21.22 -23.00 -13.09
C SER A 115 -22.16 -22.43 -14.15
N LYS A 116 -22.57 -21.16 -14.01
CA LYS A 116 -23.39 -20.45 -15.01
C LYS A 116 -22.60 -20.09 -16.26
N GLN A 117 -21.27 -20.07 -16.19
CA GLN A 117 -20.41 -19.59 -17.28
C GLN A 117 -19.58 -20.70 -17.91
N ILE A 118 -19.22 -21.73 -17.14
CA ILE A 118 -18.36 -22.83 -17.59
C ILE A 118 -18.78 -24.15 -16.98
N ASN A 119 -18.42 -25.25 -17.66
CA ASN A 119 -18.52 -26.57 -17.06
C ASN A 119 -17.46 -26.70 -15.95
N VAL A 120 -17.94 -26.88 -14.72
CA VAL A 120 -17.14 -26.94 -13.50
C VAL A 120 -17.04 -28.35 -12.90
N SER A 121 -17.43 -29.40 -13.64
CA SER A 121 -17.41 -30.79 -13.14
C SER A 121 -16.05 -31.19 -12.54
N ASN A 122 -14.95 -30.69 -13.11
CA ASN A 122 -13.58 -30.98 -12.70
C ASN A 122 -13.08 -30.10 -11.52
N LEU A 123 -13.90 -29.16 -11.05
CA LEU A 123 -13.59 -28.23 -9.97
C LEU A 123 -14.44 -28.49 -8.71
N ASN A 124 -15.42 -29.38 -8.76
CA ASN A 124 -16.23 -29.73 -7.60
C ASN A 124 -15.34 -30.24 -6.46
N GLY A 125 -15.55 -29.70 -5.26
CA GLY A 125 -14.75 -29.99 -4.06
C GLY A 125 -13.34 -29.38 -4.05
N CYS A 126 -12.93 -28.66 -5.11
CA CYS A 126 -11.64 -27.99 -5.14
C CYS A 126 -11.75 -26.58 -4.53
N LYS A 127 -10.75 -26.19 -3.75
CA LYS A 127 -10.52 -24.78 -3.42
C LYS A 127 -9.99 -24.08 -4.67
N VAL A 128 -10.58 -22.97 -5.08
CA VAL A 128 -10.18 -22.27 -6.32
C VAL A 128 -10.06 -20.76 -6.11
N PHE A 129 -9.16 -20.15 -6.88
CA PHE A 129 -8.98 -18.70 -6.92
C PHE A 129 -8.66 -18.22 -8.33
N CYS A 130 -8.90 -16.93 -8.59
CA CYS A 130 -8.44 -16.25 -9.80
C CYS A 130 -7.95 -14.85 -9.49
N THR A 131 -7.18 -14.29 -10.40
CA THR A 131 -6.66 -12.93 -10.29
C THR A 131 -7.30 -12.00 -11.30
N GLU A 132 -7.32 -10.70 -11.01
CA GLU A 132 -7.66 -9.66 -11.99
C GLU A 132 -9.02 -9.85 -12.68
N LYS A 133 -10.10 -10.00 -11.91
CA LYS A 133 -11.47 -10.18 -12.45
C LYS A 133 -12.45 -9.16 -11.91
N TYR A 134 -13.45 -8.85 -12.74
CA TYR A 134 -14.64 -8.15 -12.30
C TYR A 134 -15.61 -9.15 -11.69
N VAL A 135 -16.37 -8.73 -10.68
CA VAL A 135 -17.52 -9.50 -10.18
C VAL A 135 -18.77 -8.74 -10.60
N LYS A 136 -19.74 -9.46 -11.18
CA LYS A 136 -21.00 -8.86 -11.64
C LYS A 136 -21.68 -8.12 -10.49
N GLU A 137 -22.34 -7.01 -10.83
CA GLU A 137 -23.06 -6.11 -9.90
C GLU A 137 -22.18 -5.35 -8.89
N ILE A 138 -20.92 -5.73 -8.69
CA ILE A 138 -20.04 -4.97 -7.80
C ILE A 138 -19.38 -3.82 -8.54
N ILE A 139 -19.71 -2.60 -8.13
CA ILE A 139 -19.26 -1.35 -8.75
C ILE A 139 -18.40 -0.50 -7.79
N LYS A 140 -17.66 0.43 -8.37
CA LYS A 140 -17.06 1.55 -7.63
C LYS A 140 -18.11 2.65 -7.45
N ILE A 141 -18.39 3.03 -6.20
CA ILE A 141 -19.43 4.01 -5.88
C ILE A 141 -19.19 5.36 -6.55
N ASN A 142 -17.94 5.79 -6.65
CA ASN A 142 -17.59 7.12 -7.20
C ASN A 142 -17.91 7.31 -8.68
N ASN A 143 -17.99 6.25 -9.49
CA ASN A 143 -18.16 6.37 -10.94
C ASN A 143 -19.07 5.31 -11.58
N GLY A 144 -19.66 4.41 -10.77
CA GLY A 144 -20.58 3.37 -11.24
C GLY A 144 -19.96 2.27 -12.10
N LYS A 145 -18.64 2.28 -12.33
CA LYS A 145 -17.96 1.26 -13.14
C LYS A 145 -17.77 -0.01 -12.33
N LEU A 146 -17.83 -1.17 -13.00
CA LEU A 146 -17.53 -2.45 -12.37
C LEU A 146 -16.16 -2.43 -11.69
N LYS A 147 -16.10 -2.97 -10.47
CA LYS A 147 -14.87 -3.10 -9.71
C LYS A 147 -14.14 -4.35 -10.18
N LYS A 148 -12.89 -4.16 -10.61
CA LYS A 148 -11.93 -5.23 -10.81
C LYS A 148 -11.22 -5.47 -9.48
N PHE A 149 -11.14 -6.74 -9.09
CA PHE A 149 -10.42 -7.19 -7.90
C PHE A 149 -9.10 -7.84 -8.31
N ASP A 150 -8.08 -7.62 -7.50
CA ASP A 150 -6.75 -8.19 -7.73
C ASP A 150 -6.75 -9.71 -7.51
N LEU A 151 -7.50 -10.19 -6.51
CA LEU A 151 -7.66 -11.60 -6.17
C LEU A 151 -9.11 -11.89 -5.76
N VAL A 152 -9.62 -13.04 -6.20
CA VAL A 152 -10.94 -13.59 -5.81
C VAL A 152 -10.77 -15.04 -5.40
N ILE A 153 -11.22 -15.38 -4.19
CA ILE A 153 -11.29 -16.75 -3.68
C ILE A 153 -12.76 -17.19 -3.61
N PHE A 154 -13.01 -18.41 -4.06
CA PHE A 154 -14.34 -18.98 -4.19
C PHE A 154 -14.63 -19.94 -3.03
N ASN A 155 -15.88 -19.96 -2.59
CA ASN A 155 -16.44 -21.00 -1.74
C ASN A 155 -17.50 -21.73 -2.54
N GLU A 156 -17.37 -23.05 -2.69
CA GLU A 156 -18.27 -23.87 -3.52
C GLU A 156 -18.49 -23.28 -4.93
N LEU A 157 -17.41 -22.82 -5.57
CA LEU A 157 -17.42 -22.22 -6.93
C LEU A 157 -18.22 -20.91 -7.07
N LYS A 158 -18.63 -20.31 -5.95
CA LYS A 158 -19.21 -18.96 -5.89
C LYS A 158 -18.12 -18.00 -5.41
N PRO A 159 -17.90 -16.85 -6.08
CA PRO A 159 -17.02 -15.82 -5.55
C PRO A 159 -17.44 -15.46 -4.12
N LYS A 160 -16.50 -15.36 -3.18
CA LYS A 160 -16.85 -15.05 -1.79
C LYS A 160 -15.90 -14.05 -1.16
N TYR A 161 -14.60 -14.30 -1.24
CA TYR A 161 -13.60 -13.42 -0.64
C TYR A 161 -12.93 -12.60 -1.75
N LEU A 162 -13.13 -11.29 -1.69
CA LEU A 162 -12.73 -10.33 -2.71
C LEU A 162 -11.60 -9.46 -2.16
N PHE A 163 -10.48 -9.40 -2.86
CA PHE A 163 -9.27 -8.76 -2.35
C PHE A 163 -8.80 -7.64 -3.25
N GLU A 164 -8.41 -6.53 -2.60
CA GLU A 164 -7.51 -5.54 -3.16
C GLU A 164 -6.14 -5.68 -2.51
N MET A 165 -5.10 -5.46 -3.29
CA MET A 165 -3.71 -5.60 -2.87
C MET A 165 -2.94 -4.32 -3.17
N ASN A 166 -2.32 -3.72 -2.15
CA ASN A 166 -1.43 -2.57 -2.35
C ASN A 166 -0.13 -2.74 -1.58
N PHE A 167 0.98 -2.82 -2.30
CA PHE A 167 2.29 -2.99 -1.70
C PHE A 167 3.12 -1.71 -1.87
N TYR A 168 3.07 -0.84 -0.87
CA TYR A 168 3.66 0.51 -0.90
C TYR A 168 5.19 0.52 -1.01
N THR A 169 5.85 -0.49 -0.46
CA THR A 169 7.30 -0.64 -0.44
C THR A 169 7.87 -1.30 -1.68
N THR A 170 7.05 -2.00 -2.49
CA THR A 170 7.51 -2.75 -3.67
C THR A 170 6.82 -2.38 -4.99
N GLU A 171 5.65 -1.74 -4.97
CA GLU A 171 4.91 -1.39 -6.19
C GLU A 171 4.80 0.13 -6.39
N GLY A 172 5.40 0.93 -5.52
CA GLY A 172 5.37 2.40 -5.61
C GLY A 172 3.96 3.00 -5.52
N THR A 173 2.96 2.22 -5.04
CA THR A 173 1.60 2.71 -4.83
C THR A 173 1.65 3.91 -3.88
N LYS A 174 0.98 5.00 -4.24
CA LYS A 174 0.89 6.17 -3.37
C LYS A 174 -0.01 5.84 -2.18
N VAL A 175 0.58 5.92 -1.00
CA VAL A 175 -0.05 5.64 0.27
C VAL A 175 -1.28 6.52 0.50
N GLY A 176 -2.44 5.91 0.81
CA GLY A 176 -3.66 6.61 1.22
C GLY A 176 -4.56 7.14 0.09
N ILE A 177 -4.21 6.95 -1.19
CA ILE A 177 -5.07 7.42 -2.30
C ILE A 177 -6.40 6.65 -2.38
N ASN A 178 -6.36 5.34 -2.13
CA ASN A 178 -7.53 4.48 -2.33
C ASN A 178 -8.33 4.23 -1.05
N GLU A 179 -7.93 4.84 0.07
CA GLU A 179 -8.51 4.55 1.39
C GLU A 179 -10.03 4.81 1.43
N GLY A 180 -10.46 5.98 0.95
CA GLY A 180 -11.89 6.32 0.85
C GLY A 180 -12.64 5.38 -0.09
N GLU A 181 -12.08 5.10 -1.27
CA GLU A 181 -12.68 4.17 -2.25
C GLU A 181 -12.93 2.78 -1.64
N TYR A 182 -11.98 2.27 -0.86
CA TYR A 182 -12.12 0.95 -0.24
C TYR A 182 -13.10 0.93 0.93
N ARG A 183 -13.22 2.03 1.69
CA ARG A 183 -14.26 2.14 2.72
C ARG A 183 -15.65 2.11 2.10
N ASP A 184 -15.86 2.92 1.06
CA ASP A 184 -17.13 2.97 0.35
C ASP A 184 -17.47 1.62 -0.29
N LEU A 185 -16.48 0.98 -0.92
CA LEU A 185 -16.64 -0.35 -1.52
C LEU A 185 -16.97 -1.42 -0.49
N ASN A 186 -16.30 -1.43 0.66
CA ASN A 186 -16.55 -2.38 1.73
C ASN A 186 -17.95 -2.22 2.34
N ASN A 187 -18.38 -0.99 2.58
CA ASN A 187 -19.72 -0.71 3.08
C ASN A 187 -20.78 -1.11 2.04
N TYR A 188 -20.58 -0.73 0.79
CA TYR A 188 -21.46 -1.13 -0.31
C TYR A 188 -21.60 -2.65 -0.42
N ILE A 189 -20.50 -3.39 -0.34
CA ILE A 189 -20.53 -4.86 -0.39
C ILE A 189 -21.30 -5.42 0.82
N LYS A 190 -21.01 -4.95 2.04
CA LYS A 190 -21.68 -5.42 3.27
C LYS A 190 -23.19 -5.15 3.26
N GLU A 191 -23.60 -4.00 2.74
CA GLU A 191 -25.01 -3.57 2.73
C GLU A 191 -25.84 -4.27 1.64
N ASN A 192 -25.22 -4.57 0.49
CA ASN A 192 -25.96 -5.04 -0.69
C ASN A 192 -25.74 -6.53 -1.00
N PHE A 193 -24.66 -7.15 -0.50
CA PHE A 193 -24.28 -8.51 -0.86
C PHE A 193 -23.79 -9.31 0.36
N SER A 194 -24.72 -9.99 1.05
CA SER A 194 -24.42 -10.78 2.25
C SER A 194 -23.47 -11.97 2.02
N ASN A 195 -23.32 -12.40 0.77
CA ASN A 195 -22.49 -13.55 0.38
C ASN A 195 -21.05 -13.17 0.02
N TYR A 196 -20.72 -11.88 -0.12
CA TYR A 196 -19.38 -11.42 -0.43
C TYR A 196 -18.71 -10.79 0.78
N LYS A 197 -17.39 -10.95 0.89
CA LYS A 197 -16.56 -10.31 1.89
C LYS A 197 -15.38 -9.62 1.22
N PHE A 198 -15.18 -8.36 1.57
CA PHE A 198 -14.07 -7.57 1.05
C PHE A 198 -12.90 -7.55 2.04
N TYR A 199 -11.69 -7.77 1.54
CA TYR A 199 -10.46 -7.71 2.30
C TYR A 199 -9.42 -6.86 1.58
N TRP A 200 -8.54 -6.25 2.38
CA TRP A 200 -7.44 -5.45 1.88
C TRP A 200 -6.11 -6.06 2.34
N ILE A 201 -5.23 -6.40 1.40
CA ILE A 201 -3.88 -6.89 1.68
C ILE A 201 -2.86 -5.78 1.40
N THR A 202 -1.95 -5.59 2.34
CA THR A 202 -0.85 -4.62 2.25
C THR A 202 0.49 -5.25 2.57
N ASP A 203 1.59 -4.50 2.39
CA ASP A 203 2.92 -4.95 2.82
C ASP A 203 3.15 -4.84 4.34
N GLY A 204 2.23 -4.22 5.09
CA GLY A 204 2.31 -4.04 6.53
C GLY A 204 3.26 -2.92 7.00
N ASN A 205 4.34 -2.67 6.26
CA ASN A 205 5.42 -1.75 6.64
C ASN A 205 4.93 -0.32 6.86
N TYR A 206 3.99 0.16 6.05
CA TYR A 206 3.45 1.52 6.22
C TYR A 206 2.78 1.72 7.58
N TRP A 207 2.04 0.71 8.07
CA TRP A 207 1.30 0.80 9.33
C TRP A 207 2.19 0.91 10.57
N LEU A 208 3.48 0.59 10.44
CA LEU A 208 4.47 0.73 11.51
C LEU A 208 4.97 2.18 11.68
N THR A 209 4.72 3.06 10.70
CA THR A 209 5.07 4.49 10.81
C THR A 209 4.08 5.23 11.71
N SER A 210 4.48 6.35 12.33
CA SER A 210 3.57 7.15 13.17
C SER A 210 2.31 7.61 12.42
N GLN A 211 2.45 8.01 11.15
CA GLN A 211 1.32 8.40 10.30
C GLN A 211 0.46 7.20 9.92
N GLY A 212 1.08 6.07 9.56
CA GLY A 212 0.38 4.84 9.21
C GLY A 212 -0.40 4.25 10.38
N LYS A 213 0.17 4.26 11.60
CA LYS A 213 -0.50 3.78 12.81
C LYS A 213 -1.81 4.53 13.06
N ASN A 214 -1.79 5.87 13.00
CA ASN A 214 -3.01 6.67 13.19
C ASN A 214 -4.07 6.37 12.11
N ARG A 215 -3.66 6.19 10.85
CA ARG A 215 -4.58 5.80 9.78
C ARG A 215 -5.14 4.40 9.98
N PHE A 216 -4.30 3.44 10.36
CA PHE A 216 -4.70 2.06 10.64
C PHE A 216 -5.76 2.01 11.76
N LEU A 217 -5.55 2.76 12.85
CA LEU A 217 -6.52 2.86 13.95
C LEU A 217 -7.86 3.47 13.52
N ASN A 218 -7.89 4.34 12.52
CA ASN A 218 -9.14 4.80 11.94
C ASN A 218 -9.79 3.73 11.06
N LEU A 219 -8.99 2.93 10.36
CA LEU A 219 -9.46 1.92 9.40
C LEU A 219 -10.05 0.67 10.06
N ILE A 220 -9.57 0.27 11.23
CA ILE A 220 -10.12 -0.88 11.98
C ILE A 220 -11.60 -0.73 12.35
N ASN A 221 -12.15 0.48 12.32
CA ASN A 221 -13.59 0.72 12.52
C ASN A 221 -14.43 0.39 11.27
N TYR A 222 -13.81 0.27 10.10
CA TYR A 222 -14.50 0.04 8.82
C TYR A 222 -14.28 -1.38 8.29
N PHE A 223 -13.07 -1.90 8.46
CA PHE A 223 -12.68 -3.23 7.98
C PHE A 223 -12.67 -4.23 9.12
N GLU A 224 -13.16 -5.45 8.86
CA GLU A 224 -13.04 -6.57 9.82
C GLU A 224 -11.57 -6.87 10.11
N THR A 225 -10.74 -6.82 9.05
CA THR A 225 -9.29 -6.92 9.15
C THR A 225 -8.63 -6.29 7.93
N ILE A 226 -7.41 -5.80 8.13
CA ILE A 226 -6.49 -5.44 7.05
C ILE A 226 -5.30 -6.39 7.16
N LEU A 227 -5.05 -7.12 6.09
CA LEU A 227 -4.06 -8.19 6.07
C LEU A 227 -2.70 -7.64 5.63
N ASN A 228 -1.66 -8.31 6.10
CA ASN A 228 -0.39 -8.38 5.38
C ASN A 228 -0.20 -9.81 4.84
N ILE A 229 0.84 -10.04 4.03
CA ILE A 229 1.08 -11.35 3.42
C ILE A 229 1.20 -12.47 4.45
N ASN A 230 1.83 -12.21 5.60
CA ASN A 230 2.02 -13.22 6.64
C ASN A 230 0.68 -13.53 7.34
N LEU A 231 -0.09 -12.50 7.71
CA LEU A 231 -1.43 -12.68 8.27
C LEU A 231 -2.36 -13.41 7.31
N PHE A 232 -2.28 -13.11 6.00
CA PHE A 232 -3.02 -13.85 4.98
C PHE A 232 -2.64 -15.33 4.96
N ALA A 233 -1.34 -15.65 5.06
CA ALA A 233 -0.87 -17.03 5.11
C ALA A 233 -1.35 -17.76 6.37
N GLU A 234 -1.30 -17.10 7.54
CA GLU A 234 -1.78 -17.65 8.81
C GLU A 234 -3.30 -17.90 8.79
N GLN A 235 -4.04 -17.03 8.11
CA GLN A 235 -5.51 -17.10 8.01
C GLN A 235 -6.00 -17.86 6.78
N ILE A 236 -5.13 -18.57 6.05
CA ILE A 236 -5.49 -19.20 4.76
C ILE A 236 -6.65 -20.20 4.88
N GLU A 237 -6.79 -20.82 6.06
CA GLU A 237 -7.84 -21.79 6.36
C GLU A 237 -9.20 -21.15 6.62
N TYR A 238 -9.25 -19.84 6.88
CA TYR A 238 -10.49 -19.06 6.97
C TYR A 238 -11.11 -18.84 5.58
N PHE A 239 -10.30 -18.76 4.52
CA PHE A 239 -10.75 -18.45 3.16
C PHE A 239 -11.25 -19.66 2.37
N LYS A 240 -12.01 -20.54 3.02
CA LYS A 240 -12.64 -21.72 2.39
C LYS A 240 -14.07 -21.43 1.92
#